data_AF-V5RVL7-F1
#
_entry.id   AF-V5RVL7-F1
#
_cell.length_a   1.000
_cell.length_b   1.000
_cell.length_c   1.000
_cell.angle_alpha   90.00
_cell.angle_beta   90.00
_cell.angle_gamma   90.00
#
_symmetry.space_group_name_H-M   'P 1'
#
loop_
_entity.id
_entity.type
_entity.pdbx_description
1 polymer ?
#
loop_
_entity_poly.entity_id
_entity_poly.type
_entity_poly.pdbx_seq_one_letter_code
_entity_poly.pdbx_strand_id
1 'polypeptide(L)' 'MAKYGKKAQEEVGKTMHEHKHEGKYTSKEQAIAVGLDKARRQGSKAPKKKSDS' A
#
# COMPACT_ATOMS: atom_id res chain seq x y z
N MET A 1 1.33 -14.19 -11.74
CA MET A 1 0.73 -12.83 -11.81
C MET A 1 1.14 -12.08 -10.56
N ALA A 2 1.67 -10.86 -10.65
CA ALA A 2 1.89 -10.05 -9.46
C ALA A 2 0.56 -9.99 -8.68
N LYS A 3 0.58 -10.24 -7.36
CA LYS A 3 -0.63 -10.26 -6.52
C LYS A 3 -1.42 -8.94 -6.60
N TYR A 4 -0.80 -7.87 -7.09
CA TYR A 4 -1.31 -6.51 -7.21
C TYR A 4 -1.14 -5.97 -8.63
N GLY A 5 -2.00 -5.05 -9.06
CA GLY A 5 -1.78 -4.30 -10.30
C GLY A 5 -0.53 -3.42 -10.21
N LYS A 6 0.09 -3.08 -11.35
CA LYS A 6 1.31 -2.23 -11.41
C LYS A 6 1.17 -0.94 -10.58
N LYS A 7 0.06 -0.22 -10.76
CA LYS A 7 -0.25 0.99 -9.97
C LYS A 7 -0.24 0.75 -8.45
N ALA A 8 -0.77 -0.39 -8.01
CA ALA A 8 -0.79 -0.73 -6.59
C ALA A 8 0.61 -1.02 -6.05
N GLN A 9 1.49 -1.61 -6.86
CA GLN A 9 2.90 -1.79 -6.50
C GLN A 9 3.63 -0.45 -6.43
N GLU A 10 3.36 0.47 -7.35
CA GLU A 10 3.95 1.81 -7.37
C GLU A 10 3.55 2.65 -6.15
N GLU A 11 2.27 2.67 -5.80
CA GLU A 11 1.76 3.39 -4.61
C GLU A 11 2.34 2.85 -3.29
N VAL A 12 2.43 1.52 -3.16
CA VAL A 12 3.09 0.88 -2.01
C VAL A 12 4.58 1.21 -1.99
N GLY A 13 5.25 1.19 -3.15
CA GLY A 13 6.65 1.56 -3.27
C GLY A 13 6.92 3.01 -2.85
N LYS A 14 6.09 3.96 -3.30
CA LYS A 14 6.18 5.37 -2.90
C LYS A 14 6.00 5.55 -1.40
N THR A 15 4.93 4.98 -0.84
CA THR A 15 4.65 5.08 0.60
C THR A 15 5.73 4.41 1.46
N MET A 16 6.30 3.30 1.00
CA MET A 16 7.45 2.65 1.64
C MET A 16 8.71 3.52 1.57
N HIS A 17 8.96 4.18 0.45
CA HIS A 17 10.10 5.07 0.29
C HIS A 17 9.96 6.31 1.18
N GLU A 18 8.80 6.97 1.18
CA GLU A 18 8.47 8.04 2.13
C GLU A 18 8.67 7.57 3.58
N HIS A 19 8.18 6.39 3.94
CA HIS A 19 8.36 5.85 5.28
C HIS A 19 9.84 5.68 5.65
N LYS A 20 10.66 5.15 4.71
CA LYS A 20 12.09 4.93 4.93
C LYS A 20 12.86 6.23 5.13
N HIS A 21 12.45 7.30 4.45
CA HIS A 21 13.15 8.59 4.48
C HIS A 21 12.63 9.53 5.57
N GLU A 22 11.32 9.56 5.80
CA GLU A 22 10.65 10.51 6.71
C GLU A 22 10.19 9.88 8.02
N GLY A 23 10.23 8.54 8.15
CA GLY A 23 9.71 7.86 9.35
C GLY A 23 8.19 8.03 9.55
N LYS A 24 7.46 8.35 8.47
CA LYS A 24 6.06 8.81 8.48
C LYS A 24 5.03 7.85 9.10
N TYR A 25 5.37 6.58 9.24
CA TYR A 25 4.48 5.52 9.74
C TYR A 25 5.15 4.81 10.90
N THR A 26 4.36 4.21 11.79
CA THR A 26 4.89 3.51 12.97
C THR A 26 5.47 2.15 12.60
N SER A 27 5.04 1.57 11.49
CA SER A 27 5.43 0.24 11.06
C SER A 27 5.40 0.10 9.53
N LYS A 28 6.21 -0.83 9.02
CA LYS A 28 6.24 -1.16 7.59
C LYS A 28 4.90 -1.68 7.10
N GLU A 29 4.20 -2.46 7.92
CA GLU A 29 2.86 -2.97 7.62
C GLU A 29 1.84 -1.85 7.48
N GLN A 30 1.90 -0.81 8.32
CA GLN A 30 1.02 0.35 8.22
C GLN A 30 1.26 1.10 6.89
N ALA A 31 2.51 1.32 6.50
CA ALA A 31 2.83 1.96 5.24
C ALA A 31 2.36 1.14 4.02
N ILE A 32 2.50 -0.18 4.05
CA ILE A 32 1.94 -1.07 3.00
C ILE A 32 0.42 -0.98 2.96
N ALA A 33 -0.25 -1.01 4.12
CA ALA A 33 -1.71 -0.91 4.20
C ALA A 33 -2.23 0.42 3.63
N VAL A 34 -1.53 1.53 3.91
CA VAL A 34 -1.85 2.86 3.37
C VAL A 34 -1.62 2.92 1.87
N GLY A 35 -0.50 2.39 1.37
CA GLY A 35 -0.23 2.30 -0.06
C GLY A 35 -1.29 1.50 -0.81
N LEU A 36 -1.73 0.38 -0.24
CA LEU A 36 -2.82 -0.43 -0.81
C LEU A 36 -4.18 0.28 -0.75
N ASP A 37 -4.46 1.08 0.29
CA ASP A 37 -5.70 1.86 0.38
C ASP A 37 -5.74 2.97 -0.68
N LYS A 38 -4.64 3.72 -0.84
CA LYS A 38 -4.52 4.73 -1.89
C LYS A 38 -4.67 4.12 -3.29
N ALA A 39 -4.05 2.97 -3.53
CA ALA A 39 -4.20 2.24 -4.78
C ALA A 39 -5.66 1.85 -5.06
N ARG A 40 -6.42 1.41 -4.05
CA ARG A 40 -7.86 1.12 -4.21
C ARG A 40 -8.66 2.38 -4.53
N ARG A 41 -8.40 3.49 -3.84
CA ARG A 41 -9.08 4.77 -4.10
C ARG A 41 -8.83 5.26 -5.54
N GLN A 42 -7.66 4.97 -6.09
CA GLN A 42 -7.32 5.26 -7.48
C GLN A 42 -7.90 4.25 -8.49
N GLY A 43 -8.75 3.30 -8.07
CA GLY A 43 -9.37 2.30 -8.94
C GLY A 43 -8.43 1.17 -9.36
N SER A 44 -7.28 1.01 -8.69
CA SER A 44 -6.32 -0.04 -9.03
C SER A 44 -6.70 -1.38 -8.40
N LYS A 45 -6.36 -2.48 -9.09
CA LYS A 45 -6.56 -3.84 -8.58
C LYS A 45 -5.66 -4.12 -7.38
N ALA A 46 -6.21 -3.94 -6.19
CA ALA A 46 -5.60 -4.23 -4.89
C ALA A 46 -6.40 -5.32 -4.16
N PRO A 47 -5.75 -6.13 -3.30
CA PRO A 47 -6.40 -7.22 -2.57
C PRO A 47 -7.49 -6.63 -1.67
N LYS A 48 -8.50 -7.40 -1.27
CA LYS A 48 -9.49 -6.92 -0.29
C LYS A 48 -8.84 -6.76 1.09
N LYS A 49 -9.29 -5.78 1.88
CA LYS A 49 -8.89 -5.69 3.30
C LYS A 49 -9.40 -6.97 3.95
N LYS A 50 -8.57 -7.66 4.73
CA LYS A 50 -9.08 -8.74 5.57
C LYS A 50 -10.01 -8.08 6.58
N SER A 51 -11.27 -8.49 6.58
CA SER A 51 -12.18 -8.21 7.68
C SER A 51 -11.73 -9.08 8.84
N ASP A 52 -11.09 -8.50 9.85
CA ASP A 52 -10.97 -9.16 11.14
C ASP A 52 -12.40 -9.43 11.64
N SER A 53 -12.72 -10.71 11.87
CA SER A 53 -13.94 -11.14 12.57
C SER A 53 -13.64 -11.35 14.03
#